data_AF-A0ABD0REZ5-F1
#
_entry.id   AF-A0ABD0REZ5-F1
#
_cell.length_a   1.000
_cell.length_b   1.000
_cell.length_c   1.000
_cell.angle_alpha   90.00
_cell.angle_beta   90.00
_cell.angle_gamma   90.00
#
_symmetry.space_group_name_H-M   'P 1'
#
loop_
_entity.id
_entity.type
_entity.pdbx_description
1 polymer ?
#
loop_
_entity_poly.entity_id
_entity_poly.type
_entity_poly.pdbx_seq_one_letter_code
_entity_poly.pdbx_strand_id
1 'polypeptide(L)'
;MSLTAKDKALVKAFWSKISGKADALGEEALGRMLTVYPQTKTYFAHWSDQSKHGITVMGAVTDAVGKMDDLVGGLSSLSDFHAKKLRVDPGNFK
;
A
#
# COMPACT_ATOMS: atom_id res chain seq x y z
N MET A 1 -14.13 6.70 9.22
CA MET A 1 -13.28 7.19 10.32
C MET A 1 -12.25 8.14 9.72
N SER A 2 -11.93 9.24 10.40
CA SER A 2 -10.93 10.20 9.96
C SER A 2 -9.77 10.23 10.95
N LEU A 3 -8.54 10.43 10.46
CA LEU A 3 -7.35 10.49 11.30
C LEU A 3 -7.34 11.79 12.12
N THR A 4 -7.18 11.68 13.43
CA THR A 4 -6.94 12.84 14.31
C THR A 4 -5.52 13.38 14.13
N ALA A 5 -5.25 14.57 14.67
CA ALA A 5 -3.88 15.11 14.68
C ALA A 5 -2.89 14.19 15.42
N LYS A 6 -3.35 13.53 16.50
CA LYS A 6 -2.55 12.56 17.25
C LYS A 6 -2.22 11.32 16.40
N ASP A 7 -3.19 10.81 15.65
CA ASP A 7 -2.97 9.65 14.76
C ASP A 7 -1.93 9.98 13.69
N LYS A 8 -2.07 11.15 13.04
CA LYS A 8 -1.12 11.61 12.02
C LYS A 8 0.29 11.78 12.59
N ALA A 9 0.42 12.37 13.78
CA ALA A 9 1.71 12.53 14.44
C ALA A 9 2.36 11.18 14.77
N LEU A 10 1.57 10.22 15.26
CA LEU A 10 2.04 8.87 15.57
C LEU A 10 2.51 8.13 14.32
N VAL A 11 1.72 8.18 13.23
CA VAL A 11 2.09 7.57 11.94
C VAL A 11 3.39 8.15 11.41
N LYS A 12 3.54 9.49 11.41
CA LYS A 12 4.79 10.15 10.97
C LYS A 12 5.99 9.74 11.83
N ALA A 13 5.83 9.73 13.15
CA ALA A 13 6.89 9.38 14.08
C ALA A 13 7.30 7.91 14.00
N PHE A 14 6.37 7.01 13.67
CA PHE A 14 6.68 5.61 13.41
C PHE A 14 7.35 5.43 12.06
N TRP A 15 6.81 6.05 11.01
CA TRP A 15 7.32 5.94 9.65
C TRP A 15 8.77 6.39 9.54
N SER A 16 9.15 7.48 10.22
CA SER A 16 10.55 7.97 10.23
C SER A 16 11.56 6.98 10.78
N LYS A 17 11.13 6.02 11.62
CA LYS A 17 11.99 4.96 12.17
C LYS A 17 12.14 3.77 11.23
N ILE A 18 11.14 3.51 10.39
CA ILE A 18 11.06 2.29 9.58
C ILE A 18 11.26 2.53 8.07
N SER A 19 11.19 3.77 7.59
CA SER A 19 11.23 4.09 6.16
C SER A 19 12.51 3.63 5.47
N GLY A 20 13.64 3.60 6.18
CA GLY A 20 14.90 3.05 5.66
C GLY A 20 14.87 1.54 5.37
N LYS A 21 13.80 0.83 5.76
CA LYS A 21 13.55 -0.59 5.49
C LYS A 21 12.29 -0.82 4.65
N ALA A 22 11.72 0.24 4.08
CA ALA A 22 10.44 0.17 3.36
C ALA A 22 10.44 -0.89 2.26
N ASP A 23 11.54 -1.03 1.52
CA ASP A 23 11.67 -1.99 0.42
C ASP A 23 11.51 -3.43 0.93
N ALA A 24 12.34 -3.84 1.90
CA ALA A 24 12.29 -5.17 2.49
C ALA A 24 10.94 -5.47 3.16
N LEU A 25 10.34 -4.47 3.83
CA LEU A 25 9.01 -4.60 4.43
C LEU A 25 7.92 -4.80 3.37
N GLY A 26 8.03 -4.12 2.23
CA GLY A 26 7.11 -4.24 1.11
C GLY A 26 7.18 -5.60 0.45
N GLU A 27 8.39 -6.09 0.17
CA GLU A 27 8.61 -7.44 -0.37
C GLU A 27 8.03 -8.51 0.55
N GLU A 28 8.31 -8.41 1.85
CA GLU A 28 7.80 -9.35 2.85
C GLU A 28 6.27 -9.29 2.96
N ALA A 29 5.68 -8.09 3.04
CA ALA A 29 4.24 -7.90 3.14
C ALA A 29 3.50 -8.47 1.92
N LEU A 30 4.02 -8.22 0.71
CA LEU A 30 3.44 -8.75 -0.52
C LEU A 30 3.53 -10.29 -0.56
N GLY A 31 4.69 -10.86 -0.23
CA GLY A 31 4.85 -12.31 -0.17
C GLY A 31 3.92 -12.97 0.85
N ARG A 32 3.76 -12.37 2.03
CA ARG A 32 2.81 -12.81 3.06
C ARG A 32 1.37 -12.75 2.56
N MET A 33 0.96 -11.65 1.93
CA MET A 33 -0.39 -11.49 1.37
C MET A 33 -0.70 -12.61 0.37
N LEU A 34 0.19 -12.85 -0.59
CA LEU A 34 -0.01 -13.86 -1.64
C LEU A 34 -0.04 -15.28 -1.05
N THR A 35 0.67 -15.53 0.04
CA THR A 35 0.71 -16.85 0.69
C THR A 35 -0.50 -17.11 1.56
N VAL A 36 -0.86 -16.14 2.41
CA VAL A 36 -1.93 -16.28 3.41
C VAL A 36 -3.31 -16.05 2.80
N TYR A 37 -3.40 -15.20 1.77
CA TYR A 37 -4.64 -14.84 1.07
C TYR A 37 -4.52 -15.21 -0.41
N PRO A 38 -4.55 -16.50 -0.77
CA PRO A 38 -4.24 -16.97 -2.12
C PRO A 38 -5.18 -16.43 -3.21
N GLN A 39 -6.40 -15.98 -2.86
CA GLN A 39 -7.29 -15.30 -3.80
C GLN A 39 -6.68 -14.05 -4.43
N THR A 40 -5.76 -13.38 -3.72
CA THR A 40 -5.08 -12.18 -4.20
C THR A 40 -4.10 -12.48 -5.33
N LYS A 41 -3.64 -13.73 -5.50
CA LYS A 41 -2.75 -14.13 -6.60
C LYS A 41 -3.35 -13.90 -7.99
N THR A 42 -4.67 -13.90 -8.10
CA THR A 42 -5.40 -13.68 -9.37
C THR A 42 -5.00 -12.36 -10.05
N TYR A 43 -4.75 -11.30 -9.27
CA TYR A 43 -4.33 -9.99 -9.79
C TYR A 43 -2.89 -9.98 -10.33
N PHE A 44 -2.08 -10.96 -9.96
CA PHE A 44 -0.65 -11.04 -10.29
C PHE A 44 -0.29 -12.24 -11.16
N ALA A 45 -1.28 -12.98 -11.66
CA ALA A 45 -1.08 -14.24 -12.40
C ALA A 45 -0.22 -14.10 -13.68
N HIS A 46 -0.06 -12.88 -14.18
CA HIS A 46 0.73 -12.56 -15.37
C HIS A 46 2.23 -12.34 -15.07
N TRP A 47 2.65 -12.35 -13.81
CA TRP A 47 4.04 -12.18 -13.39
C TRP A 47 4.63 -13.50 -12.87
N SER A 48 5.84 -13.81 -13.35
CA SER A 48 6.64 -14.94 -12.87
C SER A 48 7.29 -14.69 -11.51
N ASP A 49 7.55 -13.42 -11.19
CA ASP A 49 8.06 -12.96 -9.90
C ASP A 49 7.43 -11.59 -9.57
N GLN A 50 6.92 -11.48 -8.36
CA GLN A 50 6.11 -10.35 -7.89
C GLN A 50 6.83 -9.60 -6.76
N SER A 51 7.95 -10.13 -6.25
CA SER A 51 8.70 -9.64 -5.08
C SER A 51 8.92 -8.13 -5.12
N LYS A 52 9.47 -7.63 -6.23
CA LYS A 52 9.83 -6.21 -6.42
C LYS A 52 8.64 -5.25 -6.42
N HIS A 53 7.41 -5.73 -6.63
CA HIS A 53 6.25 -4.84 -6.63
C HIS A 53 5.92 -4.31 -5.23
N GLY A 54 6.34 -5.02 -4.17
CA GLY A 54 6.23 -4.56 -2.80
C GLY A 54 6.91 -3.20 -2.55
N ILE A 55 8.03 -2.95 -3.24
CA ILE A 55 8.74 -1.66 -3.20
C ILE A 55 7.86 -0.53 -3.76
N THR A 56 7.21 -0.76 -4.90
CA THR A 56 6.29 0.22 -5.51
C THR A 56 5.12 0.54 -4.58
N VAL A 57 4.54 -0.48 -3.96
CA VAL A 57 3.46 -0.32 -2.97
C VAL A 57 3.92 0.54 -1.79
N MET A 58 5.11 0.26 -1.25
CA MET A 58 5.66 1.02 -0.11
C MET A 58 6.07 2.45 -0.46
N GLY A 59 6.45 2.71 -1.71
CA GLY A 59 6.59 4.07 -2.24
C GLY A 59 5.27 4.85 -2.18
N ALA A 60 4.16 4.23 -2.59
CA ALA A 60 2.84 4.85 -2.48
C ALA A 60 2.38 5.04 -1.02
N VAL A 61 2.72 4.12 -0.11
CA VAL A 61 2.47 4.29 1.34
C VAL A 61 3.27 5.48 1.89
N THR A 62 4.53 5.64 1.47
CA THR A 62 5.36 6.80 1.85
C THR A 62 4.71 8.12 1.43
N ASP A 63 4.23 8.18 0.19
CA ASP A 63 3.51 9.34 -0.33
C ASP A 63 2.20 9.60 0.44
N ALA A 64 1.45 8.55 0.79
CA ALA A 64 0.24 8.64 1.60
C ALA A 64 0.51 9.21 3.02
N VAL A 65 1.65 8.86 3.65
CA VAL A 65 2.07 9.45 4.94
C VAL A 65 2.26 10.97 4.82
N GLY A 66 2.73 11.46 3.66
CA GLY A 66 2.84 12.89 3.35
C GLY A 66 1.49 13.59 3.10
N LYS A 67 0.46 12.83 2.71
CA LYS A 67 -0.86 13.32 2.27
C LYS A 67 -2.00 13.07 3.26
N MET A 68 -1.70 12.71 4.51
CA MET A 68 -2.73 12.35 5.50
C MET A 68 -3.76 13.45 5.83
N ASP A 69 -3.53 14.71 5.42
CA ASP A 69 -4.51 15.78 5.53
C ASP A 69 -5.64 15.68 4.49
N ASP A 70 -5.35 15.11 3.31
CA ASP A 70 -6.32 14.80 2.27
C ASP A 70 -5.89 13.55 1.47
N LEU A 71 -6.19 12.38 2.02
CA LEU A 71 -5.90 11.10 1.34
C LEU A 71 -6.79 10.88 0.12
N VAL A 72 -8.02 11.40 0.13
CA VAL A 72 -8.99 11.20 -0.96
C VAL A 72 -8.52 11.93 -2.21
N GLY A 73 -8.19 13.22 -2.08
CA GLY A 73 -7.61 13.99 -3.18
C GLY A 73 -6.20 13.51 -3.52
N GLY A 74 -5.37 13.31 -2.49
CA GLY A 74 -3.95 12.96 -2.64
C GLY A 74 -3.69 11.61 -3.32
N LEU A 75 -4.61 10.65 -3.20
CA LEU A 75 -4.51 9.31 -3.81
C LEU A 75 -5.51 9.08 -4.95
N SER A 76 -6.18 10.14 -5.43
CA SER A 76 -7.24 10.05 -6.45
C SER A 76 -6.81 9.29 -7.72
N SER A 77 -5.64 9.58 -8.27
CA SER A 77 -5.12 8.86 -9.45
C SER A 77 -4.85 7.38 -9.18
N LEU A 78 -4.36 7.04 -7.98
CA LEU A 78 -4.10 5.65 -7.59
C LEU A 78 -5.41 4.89 -7.35
N SER A 79 -6.41 5.55 -6.78
CA SER A 79 -7.77 5.04 -6.64
C SER A 79 -8.38 4.72 -8.00
N ASP A 80 -8.32 5.65 -8.96
CA ASP A 80 -8.81 5.44 -10.32
C ASP A 80 -8.09 4.28 -11.02
N PHE A 81 -6.78 4.17 -10.84
CA PHE A 81 -6.00 3.07 -11.39
C PHE A 81 -6.46 1.71 -10.84
N HIS A 82 -6.56 1.57 -9.53
CA HIS A 82 -6.98 0.31 -8.90
C HIS A 82 -8.45 -0.03 -9.20
N ALA A 83 -9.34 0.96 -9.18
CA ALA A 83 -10.77 0.74 -9.36
C ALA A 83 -11.16 0.50 -10.82
N LYS A 84 -10.62 1.29 -11.76
CA LYS A 84 -11.10 1.29 -13.16
C LYS A 84 -10.24 0.43 -14.07
N LYS A 85 -8.91 0.47 -13.90
CA LYS A 85 -7.98 -0.24 -14.77
C LYS A 85 -7.67 -1.64 -14.26
N LEU A 86 -7.28 -1.76 -13.00
CA LEU A 86 -6.96 -3.07 -12.40
C LEU A 86 -8.22 -3.81 -11.91
N ARG A 87 -9.28 -3.07 -11.55
CA ARG A 87 -10.54 -3.59 -11.02
C ARG A 87 -10.31 -4.51 -9.82
N VAL A 88 -9.44 -4.10 -8.91
CA VAL A 88 -9.18 -4.82 -7.66
C VAL A 88 -10.41 -4.73 -6.77
N ASP A 89 -10.94 -5.87 -6.32
CA ASP A 89 -12.03 -5.89 -5.35
C ASP A 89 -11.57 -5.17 -4.06
N PRO A 90 -12.31 -4.13 -3.60
CA PRO A 90 -11.93 -3.33 -2.42
C PRO A 90 -11.74 -4.14 -1.14
N GLY A 91 -12.31 -5.34 -1.05
CA GLY A 91 -12.11 -6.27 0.06
C GLY A 91 -10.67 -6.74 0.23
N ASN A 92 -9.83 -6.65 -0.81
CA ASN A 92 -8.42 -7.05 -0.77
C ASN A 92 -7.48 -5.99 -0.18
N PHE A 93 -7.97 -4.79 0.19
CA PHE A 93 -7.16 -3.74 0.82
C PHE A 93 -7.14 -3.82 2.37
N LYS A 94 -7.86 -4.77 2.97
CA LYS A 94 -8.03 -4.87 4.44
C LYS A 94 -6.96 -5.73 5.10
#